data_AF-A0A1G8YWH2-F1
#
_entry.id   AF-A0A1G8YWH2-F1
#
_cell.length_a   1.000
_cell.length_b   1.000
_cell.length_c   1.000
_cell.angle_alpha   90.00
_cell.angle_beta   90.00
_cell.angle_gamma   90.00
#
_symmetry.space_group_name_H-M   'P 1'
#
loop_
_entity.id
_entity.type
_entity.pdbx_description
1 polymer ?
#
loop_
_entity_poly.entity_id
_entity_poly.type
_entity_poly.pdbx_seq_one_letter_code
_entity_poly.pdbx_strand_id
1 'polypeptide(L)'
;MKIKFAFAAAIISLVATPAFASFGHTESQGKQLSEGVTPGGILTSGFPHEYALSLNESSEVKIASDHFPGSSSLTLGMKAKLMNDSGKTIAEVDSFNGDFTIDEKLEKGEYRLMVSGDSGGLGDSDIHQYSLHVDIQ
;
A
#
# COMPACT_ATOMS: atom_id res chain seq x y z
N MET A 1 14.39 59.36 -7.30
CA MET A 1 13.62 58.21 -7.86
C MET A 1 14.12 56.95 -7.15
N LYS A 2 13.22 56.16 -6.54
CA LYS A 2 13.53 55.03 -5.64
C LYS A 2 13.58 53.73 -6.45
N ILE A 3 14.68 52.97 -6.39
CA ILE A 3 14.77 51.64 -7.03
C ILE A 3 14.47 50.60 -5.94
N LYS A 4 13.50 49.73 -6.21
CA LYS A 4 13.01 48.68 -5.31
C LYS A 4 13.74 47.37 -5.60
N PHE A 5 14.14 46.66 -4.54
CA PHE A 5 14.69 45.31 -4.59
C PHE A 5 13.60 44.28 -4.94
N ALA A 6 13.98 43.22 -5.63
CA ALA A 6 13.27 41.95 -5.61
C ALA A 6 14.29 40.80 -5.58
N PHE A 7 14.44 40.17 -4.42
CA PHE A 7 15.09 38.86 -4.28
C PHE A 7 14.00 37.80 -4.51
N ALA A 8 14.14 37.01 -5.57
CA ALA A 8 13.35 35.80 -5.76
C ALA A 8 14.16 34.62 -5.23
N ALA A 9 13.74 34.05 -4.11
CA ALA A 9 14.28 32.80 -3.60
C ALA A 9 13.51 31.64 -4.23
N ALA A 10 14.17 30.88 -5.10
CA ALA A 10 13.63 29.62 -5.62
C ALA A 10 13.86 28.52 -4.57
N ILE A 11 12.79 28.03 -3.95
CA ILE A 11 12.85 26.87 -3.07
C ILE A 11 12.82 25.64 -3.97
N ILE A 12 13.97 24.98 -4.12
CA ILE A 12 14.06 23.67 -4.79
C ILE A 12 13.76 22.63 -3.72
N SER A 13 12.51 22.16 -3.66
CA SER A 13 12.12 21.06 -2.79
C SER A 13 12.73 19.76 -3.30
N LEU A 14 13.87 19.35 -2.72
CA LEU A 14 14.42 18.02 -2.90
C LEU A 14 13.57 17.04 -2.07
N VAL A 15 12.60 16.38 -2.72
CA VAL A 15 11.93 15.23 -2.11
C VAL A 15 12.94 14.10 -2.11
N ALA A 16 13.56 13.84 -0.95
CA ALA A 16 14.43 12.70 -0.76
C ALA A 16 13.58 11.43 -0.80
N THR A 17 13.59 10.72 -1.94
CA THR A 17 13.02 9.38 -2.00
C THR A 17 13.91 8.46 -1.16
N PRO A 18 13.40 7.83 -0.08
CA PRO A 18 14.18 6.85 0.64
C PRO A 18 14.54 5.69 -0.30
N ALA A 19 15.83 5.40 -0.44
CA ALA A 19 16.29 4.21 -1.15
C ALA A 19 16.28 3.04 -0.16
N PHE A 20 15.26 2.18 -0.25
CA PHE A 20 15.24 0.94 0.51
C PHE A 20 16.27 -0.04 -0.08
N ALA A 21 17.14 -0.58 0.77
CA ALA A 21 18.09 -1.61 0.37
C ALA A 21 17.32 -2.88 -0.02
N SER A 22 17.35 -3.20 -1.32
CA SER A 22 16.74 -4.38 -1.90
C SER A 22 17.46 -5.64 -1.39
N PHE A 23 16.82 -6.39 -0.50
CA PHE A 23 17.24 -7.75 -0.18
C PHE A 23 16.69 -8.68 -1.27
N GLY A 24 17.60 -9.46 -1.88
CA GLY A 24 17.34 -10.20 -3.11
C GLY A 24 16.19 -11.21 -3.03
N HIS A 25 15.10 -10.90 -3.71
CA HIS A 25 14.35 -11.79 -4.60
C HIS A 25 13.39 -10.91 -5.44
N THR A 26 13.46 -11.07 -6.76
CA THR A 26 12.51 -10.66 -7.81
C THR A 26 11.72 -9.37 -7.59
N GLU A 27 12.21 -8.26 -8.16
CA GLU A 27 11.43 -7.16 -8.75
C GLU A 27 10.14 -6.65 -8.04
N SER A 28 10.04 -6.76 -6.71
CA SER A 28 9.06 -6.01 -5.93
C SER A 28 9.69 -4.67 -5.55
N GLN A 29 9.78 -3.76 -6.52
CA GLN A 29 9.70 -2.34 -6.16
C GLN A 29 8.36 -2.18 -5.47
N GLY A 30 8.35 -2.13 -4.12
CA GLY A 30 7.11 -2.05 -3.33
C GLY A 30 6.20 -1.01 -3.95
N LYS A 31 5.01 -1.42 -4.38
CA LYS A 31 4.15 -0.56 -5.19
C LYS A 31 3.71 0.59 -4.29
N GLN A 32 3.94 1.82 -4.72
CA GLN A 32 3.54 2.98 -3.92
C GLN A 32 2.02 2.94 -3.76
N LEU A 33 1.57 2.96 -2.51
CA LEU A 33 0.21 3.19 -2.10
C LEU A 33 -0.01 4.69 -2.09
N SER A 34 -0.94 5.16 -2.90
CA SER A 34 -1.35 6.56 -2.98
C SER A 34 -2.86 6.63 -2.87
N GLU A 35 -3.37 7.79 -2.45
CA GLU A 35 -4.80 8.07 -2.42
C GLU A 35 -5.45 7.72 -3.76
N GLY A 36 -6.64 7.10 -3.70
CA GLY A 36 -7.36 6.57 -4.85
C GLY A 36 -7.22 5.05 -4.99
N VAL A 37 -7.13 4.57 -6.23
CA VAL A 37 -7.13 3.13 -6.55
C VAL A 37 -5.75 2.69 -7.00
N THR A 38 -5.19 1.74 -6.26
CA THR A 38 -3.92 1.09 -6.53
C THR A 38 -4.20 -0.33 -7.02
N PRO A 39 -3.97 -0.66 -8.31
CA PRO A 39 -4.10 -2.03 -8.79
C PRO A 39 -3.20 -2.98 -8.00
N GLY A 40 -3.75 -4.12 -7.58
CA GLY A 40 -3.02 -5.19 -6.94
C GLY A 40 -2.46 -6.20 -7.95
N GLY A 41 -1.67 -7.14 -7.44
CA GLY A 41 -1.22 -8.31 -8.19
C GLY A 41 -2.18 -9.49 -8.08
N ILE A 42 -1.80 -10.62 -8.66
CA ILE A 42 -2.45 -11.92 -8.44
C ILE A 42 -1.98 -12.43 -7.08
N LEU A 43 -2.91 -12.81 -6.19
CA LEU A 43 -2.54 -13.43 -4.91
C LEU A 43 -2.01 -14.85 -5.15
N THR A 44 -0.76 -15.08 -4.74
CA THR A 44 -0.10 -16.38 -4.81
C THR A 44 0.30 -16.81 -3.41
N SER A 45 -0.12 -18.00 -2.99
CA SER A 45 0.22 -18.54 -1.66
C SER A 45 1.73 -18.53 -1.43
N GLY A 46 2.15 -18.00 -0.28
CA GLY A 46 3.56 -17.85 0.10
C GLY A 46 4.28 -16.62 -0.46
N PHE A 47 3.65 -15.84 -1.34
CA PHE A 47 4.24 -14.65 -1.96
C PHE A 47 3.41 -13.39 -1.62
N PRO A 48 3.68 -12.73 -0.49
CA PRO A 48 3.00 -11.49 -0.15
C PRO A 48 3.40 -10.36 -1.09
N HIS A 49 2.43 -9.49 -1.42
CA HIS A 49 2.66 -8.22 -2.09
C HIS A 49 2.94 -7.13 -1.07
N GLU A 50 3.93 -6.28 -1.35
CA GLU A 50 4.33 -5.19 -0.48
C GLU A 50 4.00 -3.84 -1.12
N TYR A 51 3.37 -2.96 -0.33
CA TYR A 51 3.04 -1.60 -0.72
C TYR A 51 3.64 -0.59 0.26
N ALA A 52 4.30 0.43 -0.26
CA ALA A 52 4.85 1.53 0.54
C ALA A 52 3.84 2.66 0.66
N LEU A 53 3.61 3.16 1.87
CA LEU A 53 2.76 4.32 2.14
C LEU A 53 3.58 5.37 2.89
N SER A 54 3.63 6.59 2.37
CA SER A 54 4.37 7.71 2.97
C SER A 54 3.38 8.81 3.34
N LEU A 55 3.36 9.21 4.60
CA LEU A 55 2.49 10.27 5.11
C LEU A 55 3.32 11.49 5.49
N ASN A 56 2.93 12.65 4.96
CA ASN A 56 3.63 13.92 5.24
C ASN A 56 3.14 14.60 6.52
N GLU A 57 1.98 14.19 7.03
CA GLU A 57 1.34 14.66 8.25
C GLU A 57 0.55 13.52 8.92
N SER A 58 -0.02 13.80 10.10
CA SER A 58 -0.87 12.86 10.83
C SER A 58 -2.24 12.84 10.16
N SER A 59 -2.68 11.67 9.67
CA SER A 59 -3.88 11.52 8.83
C SER A 59 -4.71 10.32 9.24
N GLU A 60 -6.01 10.39 8.98
CA GLU A 60 -6.89 9.21 9.04
C GLU A 60 -6.75 8.45 7.72
N VAL A 61 -6.34 7.18 7.81
CA VAL A 61 -6.03 6.38 6.63
C VAL A 61 -6.93 5.17 6.59
N LYS A 62 -7.73 5.11 5.53
CA LYS A 62 -8.57 3.96 5.23
C LYS A 62 -8.04 3.21 4.02
N ILE A 63 -7.75 1.94 4.19
CA ILE A 63 -7.30 1.03 3.14
C ILE A 63 -8.30 -0.11 3.03
N ALA A 64 -9.00 -0.19 1.92
CA ALA A 64 -9.92 -1.29 1.62
C ALA A 64 -9.43 -2.10 0.42
N SER A 65 -9.56 -3.41 0.46
CA SER A 65 -9.42 -4.24 -0.74
C SER A 65 -10.77 -4.47 -1.40
N ASP A 66 -10.72 -4.63 -2.72
CA ASP A 66 -11.81 -5.15 -3.53
C ASP A 66 -11.22 -6.20 -4.46
N HIS A 67 -11.91 -7.33 -4.65
CA HIS A 67 -11.49 -8.38 -5.57
C HIS A 67 -12.49 -8.51 -6.72
N PHE A 68 -12.01 -8.89 -7.91
CA PHE A 68 -12.89 -8.97 -9.07
C PHE A 68 -13.95 -10.09 -8.88
N PRO A 69 -15.27 -9.78 -8.91
CA PRO A 69 -16.31 -10.78 -8.73
C PRO A 69 -16.48 -11.59 -10.02
N GLY A 70 -15.61 -12.60 -10.22
CA GLY A 70 -15.46 -13.30 -11.49
C GLY A 70 -15.83 -14.79 -11.51
N SER A 71 -15.62 -15.56 -10.43
CA SER A 71 -16.00 -16.99 -10.48
C SER A 71 -16.13 -17.65 -9.10
N SER A 72 -17.33 -18.18 -8.85
CA SER A 72 -17.64 -19.32 -7.97
C SER A 72 -17.03 -19.31 -6.57
N SER A 73 -17.85 -18.98 -5.56
CA SER A 73 -17.89 -19.52 -4.17
C SER A 73 -16.58 -19.88 -3.44
N LEU A 74 -15.43 -19.46 -3.93
CA LEU A 74 -14.11 -19.73 -3.40
C LEU A 74 -13.79 -18.55 -2.51
N THR A 75 -13.80 -18.82 -1.22
CA THR A 75 -13.28 -17.92 -0.20
C THR A 75 -11.81 -17.62 -0.53
N LEU A 76 -11.54 -16.47 -1.12
CA LEU A 76 -10.17 -15.96 -1.26
C LEU A 76 -9.75 -15.44 0.11
N GLY A 77 -9.12 -16.28 0.92
CA GLY A 77 -8.57 -15.81 2.19
C GLY A 77 -7.56 -14.70 1.90
N MET A 78 -7.80 -13.50 2.43
CA MET A 78 -6.90 -12.36 2.32
C MET A 78 -6.45 -11.92 3.69
N LYS A 79 -5.15 -11.74 3.85
CA LYS A 79 -4.54 -11.18 5.04
C LYS A 79 -3.81 -9.90 4.69
N ALA A 80 -4.05 -8.86 5.48
CA ALA A 80 -3.40 -7.58 5.39
C ALA A 80 -2.68 -7.25 6.69
N LYS A 81 -1.44 -6.77 6.59
CA LYS A 81 -0.65 -6.33 7.74
C LYS A 81 -0.02 -4.98 7.45
N LEU A 82 -0.44 -3.96 8.20
CA LEU A 82 0.13 -2.62 8.15
C LEU A 82 1.21 -2.50 9.22
N MET A 83 2.41 -2.11 8.83
CA MET A 83 3.56 -1.92 9.71
C MET A 83 4.15 -0.52 9.54
N ASN A 84 4.68 0.05 10.61
CA ASN A 84 5.49 1.25 10.52
C ASN A 84 6.94 0.94 10.09
N ASP A 85 7.75 1.98 9.91
CA ASP A 85 9.17 1.93 9.57
C ASP A 85 9.99 0.96 10.43
N SER A 86 9.70 0.94 11.74
CA SER A 86 10.34 0.14 12.78
C SER A 86 9.94 -1.34 12.72
N GLY A 87 9.01 -1.70 11.83
CA GLY A 87 8.47 -3.05 11.70
C GLY A 87 7.41 -3.42 12.74
N LYS A 88 6.91 -2.44 13.51
CA LYS A 88 5.79 -2.65 14.44
C LYS A 88 4.50 -2.74 13.64
N THR A 89 3.74 -3.82 13.85
CA THR A 89 2.37 -3.94 13.34
C THR A 89 1.47 -2.88 13.98
N ILE A 90 0.83 -2.08 13.13
CA ILE A 90 -0.18 -1.10 13.53
C ILE A 90 -1.56 -1.74 13.44
N ALA A 91 -1.85 -2.42 12.32
CA ALA A 91 -3.08 -3.14 12.08
C ALA A 91 -2.81 -4.47 11.38
N GLU A 92 -3.63 -5.47 11.68
CA GLU A 92 -3.62 -6.77 11.00
C GLU A 92 -5.06 -7.24 10.83
N VAL A 93 -5.43 -7.62 9.61
CA VAL A 93 -6.76 -8.10 9.26
C VAL A 93 -6.60 -9.43 8.55
N ASP A 94 -7.40 -10.41 8.99
CA ASP A 94 -7.49 -11.73 8.38
C ASP A 94 -8.93 -11.94 7.93
N SER A 95 -9.15 -11.95 6.62
CA SER A 95 -10.47 -12.03 6.01
C SER A 95 -10.61 -13.31 5.22
N PHE A 96 -11.53 -14.15 5.68
CA PHE A 96 -11.90 -15.37 4.98
C PHE A 96 -12.80 -15.10 3.76
N ASN A 97 -13.35 -13.89 3.62
CA ASN A 97 -14.37 -13.58 2.62
C ASN A 97 -13.85 -12.84 1.39
N GLY A 98 -12.55 -12.63 1.24
CA GLY A 98 -11.99 -11.98 0.04
C GLY A 98 -11.68 -10.50 0.18
N ASP A 99 -12.25 -9.78 1.16
CA ASP A 99 -12.02 -8.34 1.30
C ASP A 99 -11.62 -7.95 2.71
N PHE A 100 -10.74 -6.95 2.85
CA PHE A 100 -10.36 -6.37 4.13
C PHE A 100 -10.56 -4.86 4.15
N THR A 101 -10.66 -4.30 5.34
CA THR A 101 -10.59 -2.85 5.56
C THR A 101 -9.74 -2.58 6.78
N ILE A 102 -8.78 -1.67 6.63
CA ILE A 102 -7.99 -1.07 7.71
C ILE A 102 -8.42 0.39 7.80
N ASP A 103 -8.68 0.85 9.01
CA ASP A 103 -9.10 2.22 9.30
C ASP A 103 -8.35 2.67 10.54
N GLU A 104 -7.29 3.46 10.35
CA GLU A 104 -6.35 3.81 11.39
C GLU A 104 -5.93 5.28 11.31
N LYS A 105 -5.76 5.90 12.48
CA LYS A 105 -5.09 7.19 12.56
C LYS A 105 -3.59 6.99 12.60
N LEU A 106 -2.91 7.41 11.54
CA LEU A 106 -1.48 7.23 11.36
C LEU A 106 -0.76 8.56 11.55
N GLU A 107 0.40 8.51 12.20
CA GLU A 107 1.26 9.68 12.32
C GLU A 107 2.04 9.91 11.02
N LYS A 108 2.65 11.09 10.90
CA LYS A 108 3.62 11.36 9.83
C LYS A 108 4.72 10.30 9.84
N GLY A 109 4.97 9.66 8.70
CA GLY A 109 6.04 8.69 8.56
C GLY A 109 5.86 7.71 7.40
N GLU A 110 6.67 6.66 7.44
CA GLU A 110 6.70 5.61 6.43
C GLU A 110 6.06 4.32 6.97
N TYR A 111 5.26 3.70 6.10
CA TYR A 111 4.49 2.52 6.40
C TYR A 111 4.61 1.49 5.27
N ARG A 112 4.41 0.22 5.64
CA ARG A 112 4.38 -0.91 4.72
C ARG A 112 3.10 -1.70 4.93
N LEU A 113 2.34 -1.86 3.87
CA LEU A 113 1.21 -2.79 3.83
C LEU A 113 1.67 -4.07 3.15
N MET A 114 1.62 -5.19 3.87
CA MET A 114 1.79 -6.53 3.31
C MET A 114 0.42 -7.14 3.07
N VAL A 115 0.17 -7.60 1.85
CA VAL A 115 -1.05 -8.29 1.47
C VAL A 115 -0.69 -9.70 1.00
N SER A 116 -1.29 -10.71 1.62
CA SER A 116 -1.12 -12.11 1.25
C SER A 116 -2.47 -12.79 1.10
N GLY A 117 -2.52 -13.89 0.33
CA GLY A 117 -3.71 -14.71 0.25
C GLY A 117 -3.41 -16.20 0.36
N ASP A 118 -4.43 -16.97 0.71
CA ASP A 118 -4.39 -18.44 0.83
C ASP A 118 -5.09 -19.15 -0.35
N SER A 119 -5.05 -18.56 -1.55
CA SER A 119 -5.59 -19.21 -2.74
C SER A 119 -4.83 -20.50 -3.02
N GLY A 120 -5.52 -21.62 -2.84
CA GLY A 120 -5.07 -22.94 -3.23
C GLY A 120 -5.04 -23.08 -4.76
N GLY A 121 -3.84 -23.04 -5.34
CA GLY A 121 -3.60 -23.46 -6.71
C GLY A 121 -2.61 -22.57 -7.45
N LEU A 122 -1.61 -23.21 -8.06
CA LEU A 122 -0.77 -22.62 -9.11
C LEU A 122 -1.65 -22.42 -10.36
N GLY A 123 -2.53 -21.43 -10.34
CA GLY A 123 -3.50 -21.17 -11.39
C GLY A 123 -3.52 -19.69 -11.74
N ASP A 124 -3.02 -19.39 -12.93
CA ASP A 124 -2.91 -18.07 -13.57
C ASP A 124 -4.31 -17.56 -13.96
N SER A 125 -5.14 -17.28 -12.95
CA SER A 125 -6.55 -16.96 -13.10
C SER A 125 -6.80 -15.54 -12.60
N ASP A 126 -7.36 -14.70 -13.46
CA ASP A 126 -7.77 -13.30 -13.18
C ASP A 126 -8.66 -13.16 -11.92
N ILE A 127 -9.17 -14.27 -11.40
CA ILE A 127 -10.06 -14.38 -10.23
C ILE A 127 -9.34 -14.14 -8.89
N HIS A 128 -8.00 -14.09 -8.90
CA HIS A 128 -7.17 -13.79 -7.72
C HIS A 128 -6.58 -12.38 -7.77
N GLN A 129 -7.01 -11.57 -8.73
CA GLN A 129 -6.64 -10.17 -8.82
C GLN A 129 -7.48 -9.33 -7.87
N TYR A 130 -6.84 -8.36 -7.24
CA TYR A 130 -7.46 -7.41 -6.34
C TYR A 130 -7.03 -5.98 -6.65
N SER A 131 -7.75 -5.02 -6.11
CA SER A 131 -7.38 -3.61 -6.03
C SER A 131 -7.39 -3.13 -4.59
N LEU A 132 -6.57 -2.13 -4.32
CA LEU A 132 -6.56 -1.41 -3.05
C LEU A 132 -7.13 -0.01 -3.26
N HIS A 133 -8.05 0.36 -2.38
CA HIS A 133 -8.71 1.66 -2.33
C HIS A 133 -8.19 2.37 -1.09
N VAL A 134 -7.61 3.54 -1.27
CA VAL A 134 -6.93 4.28 -0.21
C VAL A 134 -7.54 5.66 -0.12
N ASP A 135 -8.01 6.00 1.06
CA ASP A 135 -8.51 7.32 1.42
C ASP A 135 -7.65 7.87 2.56
N ILE A 136 -7.20 9.12 2.42
CA ILE A 136 -6.30 9.80 3.37
C ILE A 136 -6.93 11.16 3.68
N GLN A 137 -7.30 11.38 4.95
CA GLN A 137 -8.00 12.58 5.41
C GLN A 137 -7.15 13.41 6.37
#